data_AF-A0A3P1WZV5-F1
#
_entry.id   AF-A0A3P1WZV5-F1
#
_cell.length_a   1.000
_cell.length_b   1.000
_cell.length_c   1.000
_cell.angle_alpha   90.00
_cell.angle_beta   90.00
_cell.angle_gamma   90.00
#
_symmetry.space_group_name_H-M   'P 1'
#
loop_
_entity.id
_entity.type
_entity.pdbx_description
1 polymer ?
#
loop_
_entity_poly.entity_id
_entity_poly.type
_entity_poly.pdbx_seq_one_letter_code
_entity_poly.pdbx_strand_id
1 'polypeptide(L)'
;KVSVGWYSQGTDKYGLNYPRIFPATDDASSYLLTVVAMDEAGNATTKTSRFRYVPNNLIEFNTIKTLAVGMGLKTSDNQPLAYLRTNSIRKKDGSLITGVQTGTLTVRKDAAFAVSMNGVTVVPGDSK
;
A
#
# COMPACT_ATOMS: atom_id res chain seq x y z
N LYS A 1 -5.93 23.07 -1.53
CA LYS A 1 -5.00 22.99 -0.38
C LYS A 1 -5.63 22.01 0.63
N VAL A 2 -4.94 20.94 1.01
CA VAL A 2 -5.46 19.92 1.94
C VAL A 2 -4.79 20.13 3.29
N SER A 3 -5.58 20.14 4.36
CA SER A 3 -5.05 20.18 5.73
C SER A 3 -4.96 18.76 6.27
N VAL A 4 -3.83 18.42 6.91
CA VAL A 4 -3.63 17.12 7.55
C VAL A 4 -3.73 17.29 9.07
N GLY A 5 -4.44 16.38 9.73
CA GLY A 5 -4.43 16.31 11.19
C GLY A 5 -3.08 15.83 11.72
N TRP A 6 -2.78 16.15 12.97
CA TRP A 6 -1.56 15.72 13.65
C TRP A 6 -1.88 15.35 15.10
N TYR A 7 -0.96 14.63 15.74
CA TYR A 7 -1.06 14.21 17.14
C TYR A 7 0.31 14.28 17.81
N SER A 8 0.34 14.55 19.12
CA SER A 8 1.59 14.55 19.89
C SER A 8 2.07 13.11 20.13
N GLN A 9 3.37 12.90 19.97
CA GLN A 9 4.08 11.66 20.29
C GLN A 9 5.05 11.84 21.48
N GLY A 10 4.89 12.93 22.24
CA GLY A 10 5.80 13.35 23.31
C GLY A 10 6.42 14.71 23.02
N THR A 11 7.48 15.03 23.76
CA THR A 11 8.19 16.32 23.67
C THR A 11 8.74 16.53 22.27
N ASP A 12 8.33 17.63 21.63
CA ASP A 12 8.75 18.10 20.29
C ASP A 12 8.60 17.07 19.16
N LYS A 13 7.78 16.04 19.36
CA LYS A 13 7.51 15.01 18.36
C LYS A 13 6.04 14.95 18.04
N TYR A 14 5.73 15.07 16.76
CA TYR A 14 4.37 15.07 16.25
C TYR A 14 4.25 14.06 15.12
N GLY A 15 3.25 13.19 15.23
CA GLY A 15 2.83 12.32 14.15
C GLY A 15 1.80 13.03 13.27
N LEU A 16 1.81 12.71 11.98
CA LEU A 16 0.76 13.14 11.06
C LEU A 16 -0.28 12.04 10.93
N ASN A 17 -1.55 12.43 10.88
CA ASN A 17 -2.62 11.53 10.47
C ASN A 17 -2.46 11.19 9.00
N TYR A 18 -2.92 10.00 8.63
CA TYR A 18 -2.82 9.55 7.25
C TYR A 18 -3.71 10.42 6.34
N PRO A 19 -3.14 11.15 5.35
CA PRO A 19 -3.92 12.05 4.52
C PRO A 19 -4.74 11.29 3.48
N ARG A 20 -5.95 11.79 3.18
CA ARG A 20 -6.75 11.32 2.04
C ARG A 20 -6.44 12.20 0.83
N ILE A 21 -5.46 11.80 0.05
CA ILE A 21 -5.01 12.50 -1.16
C ILE A 21 -4.87 11.50 -2.31
N PHE A 22 -4.87 12.01 -3.55
CA PHE A 22 -4.71 11.15 -4.72
C PHE A 22 -3.29 10.58 -4.79
N PRO A 23 -3.13 9.32 -5.21
CA PRO A 23 -1.81 8.74 -5.46
C PRO A 23 -1.03 9.57 -6.48
N ALA A 24 0.30 9.56 -6.35
CA ALA A 24 1.18 9.95 -7.44
C ALA A 24 0.96 9.01 -8.64
N THR A 25 0.71 9.58 -9.82
CA THR A 25 0.43 8.84 -11.06
C THR A 25 1.69 8.48 -11.84
N ASP A 26 2.80 9.15 -11.54
CA ASP A 26 4.12 8.94 -12.12
C ASP A 26 5.21 9.25 -11.08
N ASP A 27 6.48 9.02 -11.44
CA ASP A 27 7.62 9.29 -10.56
C ASP A 27 7.91 10.78 -10.35
N ALA A 28 7.36 11.67 -11.18
CA ALA A 28 7.51 13.13 -11.05
C ALA A 28 6.47 13.75 -10.10
N SER A 29 5.32 13.09 -9.94
CA SER A 29 4.19 13.55 -9.15
C SER A 29 4.52 13.52 -7.66
N SER A 30 4.53 14.70 -7.03
CA SER A 30 4.88 14.85 -5.61
C SER A 30 4.07 15.95 -4.93
N TYR A 31 3.95 15.83 -3.62
CA TYR A 31 3.28 16.78 -2.74
C TYR A 31 4.31 17.58 -1.95
N LEU A 32 3.93 18.79 -1.57
CA LEU A 32 4.65 19.61 -0.61
C LEU A 32 3.86 19.62 0.71
N LEU A 33 4.51 19.18 1.78
CA LEU A 33 4.03 19.31 3.14
C LEU A 33 4.61 20.60 3.73
N THR A 34 3.74 21.54 4.08
CA THR A 34 4.12 22.75 4.81
C THR A 34 3.69 22.62 6.27
N VAL A 35 4.64 22.76 7.19
CA VAL A 35 4.43 22.73 8.63
C VAL A 35 4.72 24.12 9.19
N VAL A 36 3.82 24.62 10.02
CA VAL A 36 3.99 25.87 10.76
C VAL A 36 3.97 25.52 12.25
N ALA A 37 5.03 25.88 12.96
CA ALA A 37 5.14 25.72 14.40
C ALA A 37 5.27 27.10 15.05
N MET A 38 4.65 27.30 16.21
CA MET A 38 4.68 28.55 16.97
C MET A 38 5.12 28.23 18.41
N ASP A 39 6.06 28.99 18.94
CA ASP A 39 6.48 28.88 20.34
C ASP A 39 5.55 29.68 21.28
N GLU A 40 5.76 29.54 22.59
CA GLU A 40 4.96 30.25 23.62
C GLU A 40 5.13 31.77 23.56
N ALA A 41 6.26 32.26 23.05
CA ALA A 41 6.52 33.69 22.85
C ALA A 41 5.87 34.24 21.56
N GLY A 42 5.23 33.37 20.77
CA GLY A 42 4.51 33.70 19.55
C GLY A 42 5.37 33.75 18.29
N ASN A 43 6.62 33.29 18.34
CA ASN A 43 7.45 33.19 17.15
C ASN A 43 7.02 31.98 16.32
N ALA A 44 6.72 32.22 15.03
CA ALA A 44 6.33 31.17 14.10
C ALA A 44 7.45 30.81 13.12
N THR A 45 7.69 29.52 12.92
CA THR A 45 8.61 29.01 11.89
C THR A 45 7.85 28.12 10.92
N THR A 46 8.10 28.32 9.63
CA THR A 46 7.52 27.49 8.56
C THR A 46 8.60 26.62 7.92
N LYS A 47 8.34 25.32 7.78
CA LYS A 47 9.18 24.41 7.00
C LYS A 47 8.35 23.70 5.94
N THR A 48 8.98 23.45 4.79
CA THR A 48 8.37 22.68 3.71
C THR A 48 9.21 21.46 3.39
N SER A 49 8.56 20.32 3.17
CA SER A 49 9.18 19.07 2.76
C SER A 49 8.43 18.48 1.56
N ARG A 50 9.17 17.94 0.59
CA ARG A 50 8.59 17.26 -0.56
C ARG A 50 8.46 15.77 -0.25
N PHE A 51 7.30 15.19 -0.55
CA PHE A 51 7.08 13.76 -0.42
C PHE A 51 6.25 13.24 -1.59
N ARG A 52 6.38 11.94 -1.86
CA ARG A 52 5.53 11.24 -2.82
C ARG A 52 4.52 10.40 -2.04
N TYR A 53 3.24 10.54 -2.38
CA TYR A 53 2.20 9.68 -1.83
C TYR A 53 1.94 8.53 -2.79
N VAL A 54 2.46 7.37 -2.45
CA VAL A 54 2.12 6.11 -3.11
C VAL A 54 1.29 5.31 -2.11
N PRO A 55 0.01 5.04 -2.36
CA PRO A 55 -0.74 4.14 -1.51
C PRO A 55 -0.05 2.78 -1.57
N ASN A 56 0.07 2.12 -0.41
CA ASN A 56 0.63 0.78 -0.39
C ASN A 56 -0.22 -0.10 -1.33
N ASN A 57 0.41 -0.67 -2.36
CA ASN A 57 -0.24 -1.69 -3.15
C ASN A 57 -0.66 -2.80 -2.19
N LEU A 58 -1.96 -3.14 -2.24
CA LEU A 58 -2.54 -4.13 -1.33
C LEU A 58 -1.95 -5.52 -1.59
N ILE A 59 -1.49 -5.76 -2.82
CA ILE A 59 -0.96 -7.01 -3.31
C ILE A 59 0.42 -6.76 -3.90
N GLU A 60 1.43 -7.43 -3.36
CA GLU A 60 2.76 -7.51 -3.93
C GLU A 60 2.89 -8.84 -4.70
N PHE A 61 3.44 -8.76 -5.91
CA PHE A 61 3.76 -9.93 -6.71
C PHE A 61 5.27 -10.08 -6.80
N ASN A 62 5.80 -11.14 -6.19
CA ASN A 62 7.21 -11.44 -6.32
C ASN A 62 7.42 -12.30 -7.57
N THR A 63 7.85 -11.65 -8.66
CA THR A 63 8.16 -12.34 -9.92
C THR A 63 9.52 -13.01 -9.82
N ILE A 64 9.58 -14.30 -10.13
CA ILE A 64 10.85 -15.00 -10.36
C ILE A 64 11.00 -15.17 -11.87
N LYS A 65 12.20 -14.89 -12.41
CA LYS A 65 12.51 -15.20 -13.81
C LYS A 65 12.63 -16.71 -13.95
N THR A 66 11.71 -17.32 -14.69
CA THR A 66 11.72 -18.76 -14.99
C THR A 66 11.60 -18.98 -16.49
N LEU A 67 12.02 -20.14 -16.96
CA LEU A 67 11.71 -20.57 -18.33
C LEU A 67 10.18 -20.73 -18.47
N ALA A 68 9.66 -20.50 -19.68
CA ALA A 68 8.23 -20.64 -19.96
C ALA A 68 7.81 -22.10 -19.79
N VAL A 69 6.97 -22.37 -18.80
CA VAL A 69 6.40 -23.69 -18.53
C VAL A 69 4.90 -23.57 -18.38
N GLY A 70 4.14 -24.55 -18.90
CA GLY A 70 2.67 -24.55 -18.87
C GLY A 70 2.07 -24.95 -17.51
N MET A 71 2.83 -24.85 -16.42
CA MET A 71 2.41 -25.31 -15.09
C MET A 71 2.94 -24.40 -13.97
N GLY A 72 2.22 -24.35 -12.85
CA GLY A 72 2.67 -23.63 -11.66
C GLY A 72 3.95 -24.23 -11.10
N LEU A 73 5.01 -23.43 -11.07
CA LEU A 73 6.29 -23.85 -10.52
C LEU A 73 6.25 -23.89 -9.00
N LYS A 74 6.78 -24.98 -8.44
CA LYS A 74 6.84 -25.22 -7.01
C LYS A 74 8.24 -25.61 -6.58
N THR A 75 8.57 -25.33 -5.32
CA THR A 75 9.75 -25.86 -4.64
C THR A 75 9.61 -27.38 -4.42
N SER A 76 10.70 -28.05 -4.02
CA SER A 76 10.67 -29.49 -3.71
C SER A 76 9.74 -29.86 -2.55
N ASP A 77 9.47 -28.91 -1.65
CA ASP A 77 8.46 -28.98 -0.59
C ASP A 77 7.05 -28.54 -1.03
N ASN A 78 6.80 -28.49 -2.34
CA ASN A 78 5.48 -28.23 -2.95
C ASN A 78 4.91 -26.82 -2.68
N GLN A 79 5.75 -25.85 -2.30
CA GLN A 79 5.35 -24.44 -2.15
C GLN A 79 5.46 -23.70 -3.48
N PRO A 80 4.51 -22.79 -3.82
CA PRO A 80 4.58 -22.04 -5.06
C PRO A 80 5.79 -21.09 -5.12
N LEU A 81 6.51 -21.09 -6.24
CA LEU A 81 7.68 -20.22 -6.44
C LEU A 81 7.29 -18.74 -6.62
N ALA A 82 6.19 -18.47 -7.31
CA ALA A 82 5.60 -17.14 -7.39
C ALA A 82 4.38 -17.08 -6.48
N TYR A 83 4.39 -16.19 -5.51
CA TYR A 83 3.30 -16.01 -4.56
C TYR A 83 2.88 -14.55 -4.50
N LEU A 84 1.58 -14.34 -4.28
CA LEU A 84 1.03 -13.04 -3.95
C LEU A 84 1.03 -12.91 -2.44
N ARG A 85 1.46 -11.75 -1.93
CA ARG A 85 1.33 -11.41 -0.52
C ARG A 85 0.57 -10.12 -0.38
N THR A 86 -0.32 -10.08 0.61
CA THR A 86 -0.95 -8.82 0.99
C THR A 86 -0.05 -8.05 1.95
N ASN A 87 0.10 -6.75 1.69
CA ASN A 87 0.71 -5.84 2.65
C ASN A 87 -0.22 -5.57 3.83
N SER A 88 0.36 -5.08 4.93
CA SER A 88 -0.41 -4.69 6.12
C SER A 88 -1.43 -3.61 5.77
N ILE A 89 -2.72 -3.97 5.85
CA ILE A 89 -3.83 -3.07 5.54
C ILE A 89 -4.05 -2.11 6.72
N ARG A 90 -4.33 -0.84 6.44
CA ARG A 90 -4.57 0.19 7.47
C ARG A 90 -6.02 0.68 7.45
N LYS A 91 -6.56 0.96 8.65
CA LYS A 91 -7.88 1.57 8.85
C LYS A 91 -7.86 3.03 8.39
N LYS A 92 -9.05 3.64 8.30
CA LYS A 92 -9.25 5.06 7.94
C LYS A 92 -8.50 6.04 8.88
N ASP A 93 -8.15 5.61 10.08
CA ASP A 93 -7.41 6.37 11.09
C ASP A 93 -5.87 6.13 11.03
N GLY A 94 -5.39 5.29 10.11
CA GLY A 94 -3.97 4.97 9.94
C GLY A 94 -3.46 3.80 10.81
N SER A 95 -4.27 3.30 11.76
CA SER A 95 -3.95 2.10 12.54
C SER A 95 -3.97 0.85 11.66
N LEU A 96 -3.27 -0.21 12.09
CA LEU A 96 -3.30 -1.48 11.38
C LEU A 96 -4.67 -2.17 11.54
N ILE A 97 -5.17 -2.73 10.45
CA ILE A 97 -6.32 -3.63 10.48
C ILE A 97 -5.86 -4.94 11.12
N THR A 98 -6.62 -5.42 12.10
CA THR A 98 -6.42 -6.70 12.78
C THR A 98 -7.63 -7.59 12.55
N GLY A 99 -7.43 -8.90 12.59
CA GLY A 99 -8.48 -9.91 12.37
C GLY A 99 -8.66 -10.32 10.90
N VAL A 100 -9.53 -11.31 10.68
CA VAL A 100 -9.83 -11.85 9.34
C VAL A 100 -10.48 -10.78 8.47
N GLN A 101 -9.95 -10.60 7.26
CA GLN A 101 -10.48 -9.67 6.28
C GLN A 101 -11.07 -10.43 5.11
N THR A 102 -12.24 -9.99 4.65
CA THR A 102 -12.88 -10.49 3.44
C THR A 102 -12.63 -9.52 2.30
N GLY A 103 -12.41 -10.04 1.10
CA GLY A 103 -12.25 -9.23 -0.11
C GLY A 103 -12.60 -10.05 -1.33
N THR A 104 -12.77 -9.37 -2.47
CA THR A 104 -13.02 -10.01 -3.77
C THR A 104 -11.73 -10.00 -4.57
N LEU A 105 -11.35 -11.17 -5.09
CA LEU A 105 -10.26 -11.34 -6.03
C LEU A 105 -10.85 -11.42 -7.45
N THR A 106 -10.49 -10.45 -8.29
CA THR A 106 -10.87 -10.43 -9.71
C THR A 106 -9.63 -10.61 -10.57
N VAL A 107 -9.67 -11.54 -11.52
CA VAL A 107 -8.63 -11.69 -12.53
C VAL A 107 -9.16 -11.16 -13.86
N ARG A 108 -8.43 -10.24 -14.50
CA ARG A 108 -8.85 -9.67 -15.78
C ARG A 108 -9.02 -10.77 -16.84
N LYS A 109 -9.97 -10.58 -17.76
CA LYS A 109 -10.26 -11.53 -18.84
C LYS A 109 -9.07 -11.85 -19.75
N ASP A 110 -8.11 -10.93 -19.84
CA ASP A 110 -6.94 -10.99 -20.72
C ASP A 110 -5.69 -11.53 -20.02
N ALA A 111 -5.81 -11.95 -18.75
CA ALA A 111 -4.69 -12.51 -18.02
C ALA A 111 -4.26 -13.87 -18.61
N ALA A 112 -2.95 -14.08 -18.72
CA ALA A 112 -2.39 -15.31 -19.27
C ALA A 112 -2.51 -16.52 -18.33
N PHE A 113 -2.77 -16.29 -17.03
CA PHE A 113 -2.81 -17.33 -16.01
C PHE A 113 -3.83 -17.01 -14.92
N ALA A 114 -4.32 -18.07 -14.28
CA ALA A 114 -5.16 -17.98 -13.09
C ALA A 114 -4.35 -17.56 -11.85
N VAL A 115 -5.04 -16.98 -10.88
CA VAL A 115 -4.45 -16.55 -9.60
C VAL A 115 -5.05 -17.36 -8.47
N SER A 116 -4.21 -17.81 -7.53
CA SER A 116 -4.66 -18.50 -6.32
C SER A 116 -4.23 -17.73 -5.08
N MET A 117 -5.16 -17.52 -4.14
CA MET A 117 -4.91 -16.88 -2.86
C MET A 117 -5.69 -17.61 -1.77
N ASN A 118 -5.00 -18.02 -0.69
CA ASN A 118 -5.59 -18.78 0.43
C ASN A 118 -6.42 -20.00 -0.01
N GLY A 119 -5.98 -20.71 -1.05
CA GLY A 119 -6.66 -21.90 -1.59
C GLY A 119 -7.83 -21.61 -2.53
N VAL A 120 -8.22 -20.34 -2.71
CA VAL A 120 -9.22 -19.94 -3.69
C VAL A 120 -8.54 -19.60 -5.00
N THR A 121 -8.88 -20.33 -6.07
CA THR A 121 -8.38 -20.08 -7.42
C THR A 121 -9.43 -19.34 -8.25
N VAL A 122 -9.00 -18.23 -8.85
CA VAL A 122 -9.77 -17.36 -9.75
C VAL A 122 -9.12 -17.38 -11.12
N VAL A 123 -9.90 -17.70 -12.15
CA VAL A 123 -9.44 -17.79 -13.54
C VAL A 123 -9.60 -16.45 -14.26
N PRO A 124 -8.89 -16.19 -15.38
CA PRO A 124 -9.08 -14.98 -16.17
C PRO A 124 -10.55 -14.74 -16.53
N GLY A 125 -11.05 -13.55 -16.19
CA GLY A 125 -12.44 -13.14 -16.44
C GLY A 125 -13.41 -13.44 -15.29
N ASP A 126 -12.94 -14.07 -14.22
CA ASP A 126 -13.75 -14.46 -13.06
C ASP A 126 -13.48 -13.56 -11.83
N SER A 127 -14.41 -13.58 -10.88
CA SER A 127 -14.30 -12.89 -9.58
C SER A 127 -14.85 -13.76 -8.46
N LYS A 128 -14.08 -13.95 -7.39
CA LYS A 128 -14.49 -14.71 -6.20
C LYS A 128 -14.21 -13.96 -4.91
#